data_AF-A0A350VYX9-F1
#
_entry.id   AF-A0A350VYX9-F1
#
_cell.length_a   1.000
_cell.length_b   1.000
_cell.length_c   1.000
_cell.angle_alpha   90.00
_cell.angle_beta   90.00
_cell.angle_gamma   90.00
#
_symmetry.space_group_name_H-M   'P 1'
#
loop_
_entity.id
_entity.type
_entity.pdbx_description
1 polymer ?
#
loop_
_entity_poly.entity_id
_entity_poly.type
_entity_poly.pdbx_seq_one_letter_code
_entity_poly.pdbx_strand_id
1 'polypeptide(L)'
;MEHDEKEFEARANRIARGMWLAMLVVFSAAYAVEVAKGRRSTAYYAMLLVCGWVPFIAGCILLKLQGAATKQYKNVLAYGFGIVYLYIMATTKQGFAFTFIFPLASMVMIYKDKWYLLRFSTMNLVIVGINIASCYFGGMKTPEDKLYYELEFGITMLCYFGYIMSTSHLIRSDGSLLGSVKDNLNRVVMTVHQVKGASSTIVDGVTVIRELSEENKEGAGAVVSRMENVAQNNAVLSEKIDSTMNMTNDINEQVGNVAGLVEHIVEISEKSAQHAASSSGQLESAVEATNSMAELSADVENILSDFHSQFERVKEETSTIEGITSKTNLLALNASIEAARAG
;
A
#
# COMPACT_ATOMS: atom_id res chain seq x y z
N MET A 1 -32.97 20.56 -23.17
CA MET A 1 -33.84 21.76 -23.03
C MET A 1 -34.60 22.06 -24.32
N GLU A 2 -34.00 22.51 -25.43
CA GLU A 2 -34.76 22.78 -26.68
C GLU A 2 -35.42 21.53 -27.30
N HIS A 3 -34.78 20.37 -27.19
CA HIS A 3 -35.33 19.10 -27.66
C HIS A 3 -36.54 18.65 -26.82
N ASP A 4 -36.43 18.77 -25.50
CA ASP A 4 -37.48 18.37 -24.55
C ASP A 4 -38.71 19.30 -24.63
N GLU A 5 -38.50 20.59 -24.90
CA GLU A 5 -39.60 21.56 -25.07
C GLU A 5 -40.41 21.26 -26.33
N LYS A 6 -39.74 21.00 -27.47
CA LYS A 6 -40.43 20.62 -28.72
C LYS A 6 -41.17 19.30 -28.59
N GLU A 7 -40.60 18.33 -27.88
CA GLU A 7 -41.24 17.04 -27.62
C GLU A 7 -42.48 17.19 -26.71
N PHE A 8 -42.38 18.01 -25.67
CA PHE A 8 -43.51 18.34 -24.79
C PHE A 8 -44.65 18.98 -25.58
N GLU A 9 -44.36 19.96 -26.43
CA GLU A 9 -45.37 20.65 -27.24
C GLU A 9 -46.01 19.75 -28.28
N ALA A 10 -45.24 18.89 -28.93
CA ALA A 10 -45.77 17.90 -29.86
C ALA A 10 -46.70 16.88 -29.16
N ARG A 11 -46.34 16.46 -27.94
CA ARG A 11 -47.16 15.56 -27.13
C ARG A 11 -48.44 16.26 -26.66
N ALA A 12 -48.34 17.49 -26.20
CA ALA A 12 -49.49 18.31 -25.81
C ALA A 12 -50.47 18.49 -26.98
N ASN A 13 -49.97 18.86 -28.16
CA ASN A 13 -50.77 19.00 -29.38
C ASN A 13 -51.44 17.69 -29.80
N ARG A 14 -50.76 16.55 -29.67
CA ARG A 14 -51.32 15.23 -30.01
C ARG A 14 -52.48 14.85 -29.09
N ILE A 15 -52.32 15.05 -27.77
CA ILE A 15 -53.36 14.77 -26.78
C ILE A 15 -54.55 15.71 -26.98
N ALA A 16 -54.29 17.02 -27.10
CA ALA A 16 -55.32 18.02 -27.30
C ALA A 16 -56.13 17.77 -28.59
N ARG A 17 -55.45 17.39 -29.70
CA ARG A 17 -56.12 16.99 -30.95
C ARG A 17 -57.00 15.76 -30.78
N GLY A 18 -56.52 14.73 -30.06
CA GLY A 18 -57.29 13.51 -29.80
C GLY A 18 -58.55 13.80 -28.98
N MET A 19 -58.42 14.63 -27.93
CA MET A 19 -59.56 15.06 -27.12
C MET A 19 -60.55 15.91 -27.93
N TRP A 20 -60.05 16.84 -28.77
CA TRP A 20 -60.91 17.66 -29.63
C TRP A 20 -61.67 16.80 -30.65
N LEU A 21 -61.01 15.83 -31.28
CA LEU A 21 -61.66 14.88 -32.19
C LEU A 21 -62.74 14.06 -31.50
N ALA A 22 -62.42 13.46 -30.34
CA ALA A 22 -63.37 12.66 -29.57
C ALA A 22 -64.61 13.48 -29.20
N MET A 23 -64.40 14.72 -28.77
CA MET A 23 -65.48 15.65 -28.43
C MET A 23 -66.35 16.01 -29.64
N LEU A 24 -65.74 16.30 -30.79
CA LEU A 24 -66.48 16.60 -32.02
C LEU A 24 -67.30 15.41 -32.53
N VAL A 25 -66.78 14.19 -32.41
CA VAL A 25 -67.50 12.96 -32.79
C VAL A 25 -68.70 12.76 -31.87
N VAL A 26 -68.51 12.86 -30.55
CA VAL A 26 -69.59 12.74 -29.56
C VAL A 26 -70.67 13.81 -29.80
N PHE A 27 -70.28 15.05 -30.06
CA PHE A 27 -71.21 16.13 -30.37
C PHE A 27 -71.97 15.91 -31.67
N SER A 28 -71.26 15.54 -32.73
CA SER A 28 -71.88 15.26 -34.03
C SER A 28 -72.90 14.14 -33.93
N ALA A 29 -72.62 13.09 -33.14
CA ALA A 29 -73.53 11.98 -32.89
C ALA A 29 -74.73 12.36 -32.01
N ALA A 30 -74.49 13.06 -30.89
CA ALA A 30 -75.55 13.46 -29.96
C ALA A 30 -76.60 14.37 -30.64
N TYR A 31 -76.13 15.37 -31.39
CA TYR A 31 -77.03 16.29 -32.11
C TYR A 31 -77.68 15.64 -33.34
N ALA A 32 -77.05 14.64 -33.98
CA ALA A 32 -77.70 13.85 -35.04
C ALA A 32 -78.93 13.11 -34.52
N VAL A 33 -78.84 12.52 -33.32
CA VAL A 33 -79.97 11.84 -32.66
C VAL A 33 -81.08 12.84 -32.31
N GLU A 34 -80.75 14.07 -31.91
CA GLU A 34 -81.77 15.11 -31.66
C GLU A 34 -82.50 15.56 -32.93
N VAL A 35 -81.80 15.63 -34.08
CA VAL A 35 -82.42 15.90 -35.39
C VAL A 35 -83.27 14.73 -35.84
N ALA A 36 -82.80 13.49 -35.68
CA ALA A 36 -83.55 12.29 -36.01
C ALA A 36 -84.85 12.15 -35.19
N LYS A 37 -84.86 12.68 -33.96
CA LYS A 37 -86.05 12.78 -33.09
C LYS A 37 -86.96 13.96 -33.43
N GLY A 38 -86.66 14.75 -34.48
CA GLY A 38 -87.45 15.89 -34.92
C GLY A 38 -87.39 17.11 -33.98
N ARG A 39 -86.47 17.13 -33.01
CA ARG A 39 -86.39 18.21 -31.99
C ARG A 39 -85.62 19.44 -32.46
N ARG A 40 -84.85 19.34 -33.55
CA ARG A 40 -84.06 20.44 -34.12
C ARG A 40 -84.07 20.43 -35.64
N SER A 41 -83.93 21.61 -36.25
CA SER A 41 -83.85 21.79 -37.70
C SER A 41 -82.57 21.20 -38.29
N THR A 42 -82.65 20.65 -39.50
CA THR A 42 -81.50 20.14 -40.26
C THR A 42 -80.48 21.24 -40.57
N ALA A 43 -80.93 22.49 -40.74
CA ALA A 43 -80.06 23.65 -40.95
C ALA A 43 -79.20 23.99 -39.72
N TYR A 44 -79.76 23.80 -38.51
CA TYR A 44 -79.05 24.01 -37.24
C TYR A 44 -77.89 23.03 -37.08
N TYR A 45 -78.15 21.76 -37.40
CA TYR A 45 -77.15 20.70 -37.33
C TYR A 45 -76.05 20.86 -38.37
N ALA A 46 -76.41 21.24 -39.61
CA ALA A 46 -75.43 21.52 -40.65
C ALA A 46 -74.48 22.67 -40.26
N MET A 47 -75.01 23.74 -39.66
CA MET A 47 -74.19 24.86 -39.19
C MET A 47 -73.28 24.48 -38.02
N LEU A 48 -73.75 23.64 -37.08
CA LEU A 48 -72.92 23.11 -35.99
C LEU A 48 -71.77 22.25 -36.51
N LEU A 49 -72.02 21.41 -37.53
CA LEU A 49 -70.97 20.62 -38.17
C LEU A 49 -69.93 21.49 -38.86
N VAL A 50 -70.34 22.53 -39.58
CA VAL A 50 -69.41 23.46 -40.24
C VAL A 50 -68.56 24.20 -39.19
N CYS A 51 -69.20 24.78 -38.16
CA CYS A 51 -68.50 25.49 -37.10
C CYS A 51 -67.54 24.58 -36.30
N GLY A 52 -67.85 23.30 -36.12
CA GLY A 52 -67.02 22.35 -35.38
C GLY A 52 -65.88 21.76 -36.19
N TRP A 53 -66.17 21.25 -37.39
CA TRP A 53 -65.20 20.51 -38.20
C TRP A 53 -64.26 21.43 -38.99
N VAL A 54 -64.69 22.61 -39.42
CA VAL A 54 -63.80 23.53 -40.18
C VAL A 54 -62.60 23.99 -39.36
N PRO A 55 -62.74 24.48 -38.11
CA PRO A 55 -61.59 24.86 -37.29
C PRO A 55 -60.70 23.66 -36.92
N PHE A 56 -61.27 22.47 -36.78
CA PHE A 56 -60.51 21.25 -36.52
C PHE A 56 -59.64 20.83 -37.73
N ILE A 57 -60.22 20.87 -38.93
CA ILE A 57 -59.49 20.59 -40.18
C ILE A 57 -58.39 21.65 -40.39
N ALA A 58 -58.71 22.93 -40.17
CA ALA A 58 -57.73 24.02 -40.23
C ALA A 58 -56.57 23.79 -39.23
N GLY A 59 -56.88 23.37 -38.00
CA GLY A 59 -55.87 23.00 -37.00
C GLY A 59 -55.02 21.79 -37.42
N CYS A 60 -55.61 20.79 -38.08
CA CYS A 60 -54.88 19.64 -38.61
C CYS A 60 -53.94 20.02 -39.77
N ILE A 61 -54.39 20.92 -40.65
CA ILE A 61 -53.57 21.46 -41.75
C ILE A 61 -52.40 22.26 -41.18
N LEU A 62 -52.65 23.10 -40.17
CA LEU A 62 -51.60 23.88 -39.51
C LEU A 62 -50.52 22.98 -38.90
N LEU A 63 -50.92 21.89 -38.22
CA LEU A 63 -49.97 20.90 -37.68
C LEU A 63 -49.17 20.16 -38.77
N LYS A 64 -49.75 19.96 -39.96
CA LYS A 64 -49.04 19.37 -41.11
C LYS A 64 -48.07 20.34 -41.78
N LEU A 65 -48.38 21.64 -41.81
CA LEU A 65 -47.57 22.66 -42.49
C LEU A 65 -46.46 23.23 -41.61
N GLN A 66 -46.74 23.50 -40.33
CA GLN A 66 -45.81 24.16 -39.40
C GLN A 66 -45.13 23.19 -38.42
N GLY A 67 -45.44 21.90 -38.51
CA GLY A 67 -44.86 20.83 -37.70
C GLY A 67 -45.69 20.45 -36.46
N ALA A 68 -45.37 19.30 -35.86
CA ALA A 68 -46.16 18.75 -34.75
C ALA A 68 -46.08 19.58 -33.45
N ALA A 69 -45.00 20.35 -33.26
CA ALA A 69 -44.71 21.12 -32.05
C ALA A 69 -45.16 22.59 -32.13
N THR A 70 -46.04 22.97 -33.06
CA THR A 70 -46.38 24.38 -33.26
C THR A 70 -47.15 24.97 -32.08
N LYS A 71 -46.59 26.01 -31.44
CA LYS A 71 -47.21 26.80 -30.35
C LYS A 71 -48.55 27.46 -30.74
N GLN A 72 -48.73 27.79 -32.02
CA GLN A 72 -49.95 28.42 -32.54
C GLN A 72 -51.19 27.50 -32.51
N TYR A 73 -51.00 26.17 -32.46
CA TYR A 73 -52.12 25.23 -32.40
C TYR A 73 -53.01 25.44 -31.16
N LYS A 74 -52.41 25.85 -30.03
CA LYS A 74 -53.13 26.22 -28.80
C LYS A 74 -54.19 27.30 -29.06
N ASN A 75 -53.86 28.32 -29.84
CA ASN A 75 -54.76 29.40 -30.19
C ASN A 75 -55.87 28.94 -31.14
N VAL A 76 -55.52 28.13 -32.15
CA VAL A 76 -56.52 27.57 -33.08
C VAL A 76 -57.53 26.69 -32.35
N LEU A 77 -57.07 25.91 -31.37
CA LEU A 77 -57.93 25.10 -30.51
C LEU A 77 -58.85 25.98 -29.65
N ALA A 78 -58.29 26.98 -28.95
CA ALA A 78 -59.06 27.86 -28.07
C ALA A 78 -60.11 28.68 -28.83
N TYR A 79 -59.73 29.32 -29.94
CA TYR A 79 -60.66 30.15 -30.73
C TYR A 79 -61.60 29.30 -31.58
N GLY A 80 -61.12 28.22 -32.19
CA GLY A 80 -61.94 27.32 -33.01
C GLY A 80 -63.06 26.68 -32.21
N PHE A 81 -62.75 26.17 -31.02
CA PHE A 81 -63.77 25.66 -30.12
C PHE A 81 -64.61 26.79 -29.49
N GLY A 82 -64.01 27.96 -29.25
CA GLY A 82 -64.72 29.15 -28.77
C GLY A 82 -65.86 29.61 -29.71
N ILE A 83 -65.68 29.49 -31.03
CA ILE A 83 -66.72 29.80 -32.02
C ILE A 83 -67.89 28.81 -31.91
N VAL A 84 -67.60 27.51 -31.76
CA VAL A 84 -68.63 26.48 -31.55
C VAL A 84 -69.39 26.75 -30.26
N TYR A 85 -68.68 27.09 -29.19
CA TYR A 85 -69.26 27.42 -27.89
C TYR A 85 -70.18 28.65 -27.97
N LEU A 86 -69.74 29.73 -28.61
CA LEU A 86 -70.55 30.93 -28.85
C LEU A 86 -71.82 30.61 -29.65
N TYR A 87 -71.71 29.76 -30.67
CA TYR A 87 -72.86 29.32 -31.47
C TYR A 87 -73.86 28.52 -30.64
N ILE A 88 -73.39 27.55 -29.83
CA ILE A 88 -74.26 26.76 -28.94
C ILE A 88 -74.96 27.66 -27.92
N MET A 89 -74.24 28.60 -27.31
CA MET A 89 -74.78 29.57 -26.35
C MET A 89 -75.83 30.51 -26.94
N ALA A 90 -75.65 30.95 -28.19
CA ALA A 90 -76.59 31.87 -28.84
C ALA A 90 -77.89 31.19 -29.29
N THR A 91 -77.88 29.86 -29.47
CA THR A 91 -78.96 29.14 -30.17
C THR A 91 -79.72 28.14 -29.30
N THR A 92 -79.10 27.62 -28.24
CA THR A 92 -79.67 26.57 -27.40
C THR A 92 -80.16 27.15 -26.08
N LYS A 93 -81.46 27.05 -25.81
CA LYS A 93 -82.07 27.42 -24.52
C LYS A 93 -82.02 26.31 -23.45
N GLN A 94 -81.20 25.28 -23.66
CA GLN A 94 -81.11 24.15 -22.73
C GLN A 94 -80.17 24.48 -21.57
N GLY A 95 -80.58 24.08 -20.36
CA GLY A 95 -79.85 24.32 -19.12
C GLY A 95 -78.50 23.60 -18.94
N PHE A 96 -77.83 23.12 -19.99
CA PHE A 96 -76.52 22.47 -19.85
C PHE A 96 -75.46 22.95 -20.84
N ALA A 97 -75.74 24.01 -21.63
CA ALA A 97 -74.83 24.52 -22.65
C ALA A 97 -73.46 24.98 -22.11
N PHE A 98 -73.41 25.51 -20.88
CA PHE A 98 -72.16 25.98 -20.26
C PHE A 98 -71.16 24.84 -19.98
N THR A 99 -71.65 23.61 -19.74
CA THR A 99 -70.78 22.47 -19.39
C THR A 99 -69.76 22.12 -20.47
N PHE A 100 -70.02 22.53 -21.72
CA PHE A 100 -69.11 22.33 -22.84
C PHE A 100 -67.81 23.14 -22.76
N ILE A 101 -67.72 24.09 -21.84
CA ILE A 101 -66.48 24.84 -21.62
C ILE A 101 -65.42 24.06 -20.83
N PHE A 102 -65.82 23.10 -20.00
CA PHE A 102 -64.89 22.37 -19.12
C PHE A 102 -63.91 21.48 -19.88
N PRO A 103 -64.32 20.73 -20.93
CA PRO A 103 -63.36 19.98 -21.72
C PRO A 103 -62.39 20.91 -22.47
N LEU A 104 -62.83 22.09 -22.92
CA LEU A 104 -61.94 23.08 -23.55
C LEU A 104 -60.91 23.61 -22.54
N ALA A 105 -61.36 23.99 -21.34
CA ALA A 105 -60.47 24.43 -20.26
C ALA A 105 -59.44 23.35 -19.90
N SER A 106 -59.87 22.09 -19.87
CA SER A 106 -58.99 20.93 -19.64
C SER A 106 -57.96 20.74 -20.75
N MET A 107 -58.33 20.95 -22.03
CA MET A 107 -57.37 20.90 -23.14
C MET A 107 -56.35 22.04 -23.08
N VAL A 108 -56.78 23.25 -22.73
CA VAL A 108 -55.89 24.42 -22.58
C VAL A 108 -54.92 24.22 -21.41
N MET A 109 -55.34 23.55 -20.34
CA MET A 109 -54.52 23.22 -19.17
C MET A 109 -53.26 22.39 -19.52
N ILE A 110 -53.34 21.52 -20.55
CA ILE A 110 -52.23 20.64 -20.97
C ILE A 110 -50.97 21.45 -21.34
N TYR A 111 -51.16 22.67 -21.85
CA TYR A 111 -50.05 23.54 -22.24
C TYR A 111 -49.29 24.14 -21.06
N LYS A 112 -49.71 23.88 -19.81
CA LYS A 112 -49.05 24.33 -18.57
C LYS A 112 -48.70 25.83 -18.56
N ASP A 113 -49.53 26.65 -19.19
CA ASP A 113 -49.35 28.10 -19.29
C ASP A 113 -50.44 28.81 -18.47
N LYS A 114 -50.10 29.14 -17.21
CA LYS A 114 -51.05 29.74 -16.26
C LYS A 114 -51.56 31.11 -16.73
N TRP A 115 -50.73 31.89 -17.42
CA TRP A 115 -51.10 33.23 -17.88
C TRP A 115 -52.03 33.15 -19.08
N TYR A 116 -51.80 32.20 -19.97
CA TYR A 116 -52.71 31.92 -21.06
C TYR A 116 -54.06 31.38 -20.57
N LEU A 117 -54.04 30.43 -19.63
CA LEU A 117 -55.27 29.90 -19.02
C LEU A 117 -56.07 31.01 -18.32
N LEU A 118 -55.39 31.92 -17.61
CA LEU A 118 -56.04 33.08 -16.98
C LEU A 118 -56.71 33.98 -18.02
N ARG A 119 -56.00 34.39 -19.08
CA ARG A 119 -56.57 35.23 -20.16
C ARG A 119 -57.74 34.57 -20.87
N PHE A 120 -57.65 33.26 -21.09
CA PHE A 120 -58.73 32.47 -21.70
C PHE A 120 -59.97 32.43 -20.79
N SER A 121 -59.78 32.16 -19.50
CA SER A 121 -60.88 32.10 -18.53
C SER A 121 -61.59 33.45 -18.35
N THR A 122 -60.84 34.56 -18.33
CA THR A 122 -61.44 35.90 -18.21
C THR A 122 -62.25 36.28 -19.45
N MET A 123 -61.74 35.99 -20.65
CA MET A 123 -62.47 36.21 -21.90
C MET A 123 -63.77 35.39 -21.93
N ASN A 124 -63.74 34.14 -21.46
CA ASN A 124 -64.91 33.28 -21.44
C ASN A 124 -65.96 33.72 -20.40
N LEU A 125 -65.54 34.14 -19.19
CA LEU A 125 -66.44 34.70 -18.18
C LEU A 125 -67.13 35.97 -18.67
N VAL A 126 -66.44 36.81 -19.45
CA VAL A 126 -67.04 38.00 -20.08
C VAL A 126 -68.11 37.59 -21.11
N ILE A 127 -67.84 36.58 -21.95
CA ILE A 127 -68.82 36.05 -22.92
C ILE A 127 -70.07 35.54 -22.21
N VAL A 128 -69.90 34.76 -21.14
CA VAL A 128 -71.01 34.25 -20.33
C VAL A 128 -71.79 35.40 -19.69
N GLY A 129 -71.09 36.39 -19.12
CA GLY A 129 -71.73 37.60 -18.56
C GLY A 129 -72.54 38.40 -19.58
N ILE A 130 -72.05 38.54 -20.82
CA ILE A 130 -72.78 39.19 -21.92
C ILE A 130 -74.02 38.38 -22.32
N ASN A 131 -73.94 37.04 -22.35
CA ASN A 131 -75.08 36.18 -22.64
C ASN A 131 -76.18 36.32 -21.57
N ILE A 132 -75.79 36.32 -20.29
CA ILE A 132 -76.70 36.54 -19.16
C ILE A 132 -77.37 37.93 -19.25
N ALA A 133 -76.59 38.98 -19.51
CA ALA A 133 -77.11 40.34 -19.68
C ALA A 133 -78.09 40.44 -20.87
N SER A 134 -77.76 39.82 -22.00
CA SER A 134 -78.63 39.80 -23.19
C SER A 134 -79.96 39.10 -22.92
N CYS A 135 -79.94 38.00 -22.15
CA CYS A 135 -81.16 37.31 -21.71
C CYS A 135 -81.96 38.13 -20.69
N TYR A 136 -81.29 38.92 -19.84
CA TYR A 136 -81.93 39.88 -18.93
C TYR A 136 -82.73 40.95 -19.69
N PHE A 137 -82.15 41.54 -20.73
CA PHE A 137 -82.80 42.56 -21.57
C PHE A 137 -83.91 41.99 -22.48
N GLY A 138 -83.85 40.70 -22.84
CA GLY A 138 -84.87 40.01 -23.64
C GLY A 138 -86.19 39.69 -22.89
N GLY A 139 -86.29 40.03 -21.61
CA GLY A 139 -87.48 39.86 -20.77
C GLY A 139 -87.48 38.53 -20.00
N MET A 140 -86.89 38.52 -18.81
CA MET A 140 -86.96 37.38 -17.88
C MET A 140 -88.38 37.25 -17.31
N LYS A 141 -89.04 36.11 -17.52
CA LYS A 141 -90.42 35.92 -17.06
C LYS A 141 -90.60 34.90 -15.92
N THR A 142 -89.53 34.24 -15.44
CA THR A 142 -89.63 33.17 -14.42
C THR A 142 -88.50 33.22 -13.38
N PRO A 143 -88.77 32.97 -12.07
CA PRO A 143 -87.73 32.88 -11.03
C PRO A 143 -86.69 31.76 -11.24
N GLU A 144 -87.09 30.67 -11.92
CA GLU A 144 -86.23 29.51 -12.20
C GLU A 144 -85.07 29.84 -13.15
N ASP A 145 -85.30 30.72 -14.13
CA ASP A 145 -84.27 31.13 -15.10
C ASP A 145 -83.17 31.97 -14.43
N LYS A 146 -83.51 32.78 -13.42
CA LYS A 146 -82.54 33.60 -12.68
C LYS A 146 -81.55 32.74 -11.89
N LEU A 147 -82.08 31.74 -11.17
CA LEU A 147 -81.26 30.80 -10.40
C LEU A 147 -80.31 30.02 -11.33
N TYR A 148 -80.78 29.66 -12.52
CA TYR A 148 -80.00 28.94 -13.51
C TYR A 148 -78.74 29.70 -13.97
N TYR A 149 -78.89 30.97 -14.37
CA TYR A 149 -77.76 31.79 -14.83
C TYR A 149 -76.78 32.15 -13.71
N GLU A 150 -77.26 32.30 -12.47
CA GLU A 150 -76.42 32.50 -11.29
C GLU A 150 -75.55 31.25 -11.01
N LEU A 151 -76.15 30.05 -11.10
CA LEU A 151 -75.43 28.78 -10.98
C LEU A 151 -74.42 28.58 -12.12
N GLU A 152 -74.79 28.92 -13.37
CA GLU A 152 -73.89 28.83 -14.53
C GLU A 152 -72.62 29.66 -14.33
N PHE A 153 -72.77 30.93 -13.93
CA PHE A 153 -71.63 31.81 -13.68
C PHE A 153 -70.79 31.32 -12.49
N GLY A 154 -71.44 30.94 -11.39
CA GLY A 154 -70.77 30.46 -10.18
C GLY A 154 -69.96 29.18 -10.39
N ILE A 155 -70.54 28.17 -11.04
CA ILE A 155 -69.86 26.89 -11.32
C ILE A 155 -68.71 27.11 -12.31
N THR A 156 -68.90 27.94 -13.34
CA THR A 156 -67.86 28.24 -14.33
C THR A 156 -66.67 28.97 -13.70
N MET A 157 -66.93 29.96 -12.84
CA MET A 157 -65.90 30.67 -12.10
C MET A 157 -65.12 29.73 -11.17
N LEU A 158 -65.81 28.87 -10.42
CA LEU A 158 -65.19 27.91 -9.50
C LEU A 158 -64.31 26.90 -10.24
N CYS A 159 -64.78 26.37 -11.37
CA CYS A 159 -64.00 25.44 -12.20
C CYS A 159 -62.71 26.09 -12.72
N TYR A 160 -62.78 27.32 -13.25
CA TYR A 160 -61.58 28.02 -13.71
C TYR A 160 -60.59 28.32 -12.59
N PHE A 161 -61.08 28.73 -11.41
CA PHE A 161 -60.24 28.91 -10.23
C PHE A 161 -59.51 27.61 -9.87
N GLY A 162 -60.23 26.48 -9.87
CA GLY A 162 -59.64 25.15 -9.66
C GLY A 162 -58.58 24.78 -10.69
N TYR A 163 -58.84 25.00 -11.99
CA TYR A 163 -57.88 24.73 -13.06
C TYR A 163 -56.61 25.60 -12.94
N ILE A 164 -56.75 26.89 -12.62
CA ILE A 164 -55.61 27.81 -12.44
C ILE A 164 -54.77 27.39 -11.24
N MET A 165 -55.41 27.11 -10.10
CA MET A 165 -54.73 26.63 -8.89
C MET A 165 -53.98 25.32 -9.16
N SER A 166 -54.65 24.33 -9.76
CA SER A 166 -54.06 23.04 -10.13
C SER A 166 -52.85 23.21 -11.06
N THR A 167 -52.98 24.03 -12.10
CA THR A 167 -51.87 24.34 -13.02
C THR A 167 -50.70 25.00 -12.30
N SER A 168 -50.97 25.93 -11.39
CA SER A 168 -49.92 26.62 -10.62
C SER A 168 -49.17 25.68 -9.68
N HIS A 169 -49.89 24.76 -9.02
CA HIS A 169 -49.29 23.76 -8.16
C HIS A 169 -48.45 22.77 -8.97
N LEU A 170 -48.95 22.33 -10.13
CA LEU A 170 -48.23 21.41 -11.01
C LEU A 170 -46.91 22.03 -11.53
N ILE A 171 -46.94 23.28 -11.98
CA ILE A 171 -45.73 24.00 -12.43
C ILE A 171 -44.72 24.14 -11.28
N ARG A 172 -45.19 24.47 -10.06
CA ARG A 172 -44.32 24.60 -8.88
C ARG A 172 -43.72 23.26 -8.47
N SER A 173 -44.53 22.20 -8.44
CA SER A 173 -44.11 20.86 -8.07
C SER A 173 -43.06 20.32 -9.03
N ASP A 174 -43.31 20.39 -10.34
CA ASP A 174 -42.34 20.00 -11.37
C ASP A 174 -41.03 20.79 -11.22
N GLY A 175 -41.11 22.10 -10.97
CA GLY A 175 -39.92 22.94 -10.76
C GLY A 175 -39.10 22.51 -9.54
N SER A 176 -39.75 22.16 -8.42
CA SER A 176 -39.06 21.67 -7.22
C SER A 176 -38.44 20.28 -7.42
N LEU A 177 -39.14 19.38 -8.11
CA LEU A 177 -38.65 18.05 -8.45
C LEU A 177 -37.44 18.16 -9.37
N LEU A 178 -37.52 18.95 -10.45
CA LEU A 178 -36.40 19.16 -11.36
C LEU A 178 -35.19 19.77 -10.64
N GLY A 179 -35.42 20.71 -9.73
CA GLY A 179 -34.37 21.29 -8.88
C GLY A 179 -33.69 20.22 -8.03
N SER A 180 -34.46 19.41 -7.29
CA SER A 180 -33.91 18.35 -6.46
C SER A 180 -33.14 17.29 -7.26
N VAL A 181 -33.60 16.93 -8.46
CA VAL A 181 -32.91 16.00 -9.35
C VAL A 181 -31.60 16.60 -9.85
N LYS A 182 -31.61 17.89 -10.24
CA LYS A 182 -30.40 18.59 -10.66
C LYS A 182 -29.36 18.68 -9.52
N ASP A 183 -29.81 19.00 -8.31
CA ASP A 183 -28.94 19.07 -7.14
C ASP A 183 -28.36 17.70 -6.78
N ASN A 184 -29.19 16.65 -6.80
CA ASN A 184 -28.73 15.27 -6.61
C ASN A 184 -27.72 14.85 -7.67
N LEU A 185 -27.96 15.17 -8.94
CA LEU A 185 -27.01 14.88 -10.02
C LEU A 185 -25.68 15.62 -9.80
N ASN A 186 -25.73 16.89 -9.40
CA ASN A 186 -24.52 17.65 -9.12
C ASN A 186 -23.72 17.06 -7.95
N ARG A 187 -24.41 16.61 -6.89
CA ARG A 187 -23.78 15.89 -5.78
C ARG A 187 -23.10 14.61 -6.26
N VAL A 188 -23.77 13.82 -7.09
CA VAL A 188 -23.19 12.59 -7.67
C VAL A 188 -21.95 12.91 -8.49
N VAL A 189 -21.98 13.94 -9.34
CA VAL A 189 -20.81 14.36 -10.14
C VAL A 189 -19.64 14.77 -9.24
N MET A 190 -19.90 15.56 -8.20
CA MET A 190 -18.87 15.97 -7.24
C MET A 190 -18.26 14.77 -6.50
N THR A 191 -19.09 13.82 -6.06
CA THR A 191 -18.61 12.58 -5.42
C THR A 191 -17.75 11.76 -6.39
N VAL A 192 -18.15 11.63 -7.66
CA VAL A 192 -17.33 10.94 -8.67
C VAL A 192 -15.98 11.64 -8.85
N HIS A 193 -15.93 12.97 -8.84
CA HIS A 193 -14.66 13.71 -8.95
C HIS A 193 -13.76 13.48 -7.73
N GLN A 194 -14.33 13.46 -6.52
CA GLN A 194 -13.59 13.15 -5.29
C GLN A 194 -13.04 11.72 -5.30
N VAL A 195 -13.86 10.75 -5.69
CA VAL A 195 -13.45 9.34 -5.83
C VAL A 195 -12.35 9.20 -6.87
N LYS A 196 -12.45 9.90 -8.01
CA LYS A 196 -11.41 9.90 -9.04
C LYS A 196 -10.08 10.46 -8.51
N GLY A 197 -10.12 11.56 -7.78
CA GLY A 197 -8.92 12.15 -7.16
C GLY A 197 -8.25 11.20 -6.17
N ALA A 198 -9.02 10.63 -5.23
CA ALA A 198 -8.53 9.64 -4.28
C ALA A 198 -7.96 8.39 -4.98
N SER A 199 -8.62 7.92 -6.05
CA SER A 199 -8.14 6.78 -6.84
C SER A 199 -6.82 7.08 -7.54
N SER A 200 -6.60 8.31 -8.02
CA SER A 200 -5.32 8.70 -8.63
C SER A 200 -4.19 8.62 -7.60
N THR A 201 -4.39 9.20 -6.41
CA THR A 201 -3.41 9.14 -5.32
C THR A 201 -3.09 7.71 -4.88
N ILE A 202 -4.10 6.82 -4.89
CA ILE A 202 -3.89 5.40 -4.61
C ILE A 202 -3.00 4.76 -5.69
N VAL A 203 -3.25 5.03 -6.97
CA VAL A 203 -2.44 4.50 -8.08
C VAL A 203 -0.99 4.98 -7.97
N ASP A 204 -0.78 6.25 -7.65
CA ASP A 204 0.56 6.81 -7.42
C ASP A 204 1.25 6.11 -6.23
N GLY A 205 0.53 5.92 -5.11
CA GLY A 205 1.04 5.22 -3.94
C GLY A 205 1.41 3.75 -4.21
N VAL A 206 0.62 3.04 -5.01
CA VAL A 206 0.92 1.67 -5.44
C VAL A 206 2.20 1.61 -6.27
N THR A 207 2.45 2.62 -7.09
CA THR A 207 3.69 2.70 -7.89
C THR A 207 4.91 2.84 -6.99
N VAL A 208 4.86 3.73 -5.99
CA VAL A 208 5.93 3.89 -4.99
C VAL A 208 6.16 2.60 -4.20
N ILE A 209 5.09 1.91 -3.76
CA ILE A 209 5.22 0.63 -3.05
C ILE A 209 5.91 -0.44 -3.90
N ARG A 210 5.65 -0.44 -5.21
CA ARG A 210 6.29 -1.37 -6.13
C ARG A 210 7.79 -1.10 -6.25
N GLU A 211 8.18 0.16 -6.38
CA GLU A 211 9.60 0.56 -6.38
C GLU A 211 10.29 0.17 -5.07
N LEU A 212 9.68 0.48 -3.92
CA LEU A 212 10.20 0.08 -2.60
C LEU A 212 10.30 -1.45 -2.44
N SER A 213 9.38 -2.22 -3.01
CA SER A 213 9.45 -3.69 -2.98
C SER A 213 10.60 -4.22 -3.83
N GLU A 214 10.88 -3.60 -4.97
CA GLU A 214 12.01 -3.93 -5.84
C GLU A 214 13.34 -3.64 -5.11
N GLU A 215 13.46 -2.45 -4.50
CA GLU A 215 14.63 -2.05 -3.69
C GLU A 215 14.83 -2.99 -2.49
N ASN A 216 13.75 -3.34 -1.79
CA ASN A 216 13.83 -4.26 -0.66
C ASN A 216 14.25 -5.68 -1.09
N LYS A 217 13.82 -6.13 -2.28
CA LYS A 217 14.27 -7.41 -2.84
C LYS A 217 15.75 -7.39 -3.18
N GLU A 218 16.25 -6.29 -3.74
CA GLU A 218 17.69 -6.11 -4.00
C GLU A 218 18.49 -6.09 -2.70
N GLY A 219 18.06 -5.30 -1.71
CA GLY A 219 18.67 -5.25 -0.38
C GLY A 219 18.70 -6.61 0.32
N ALA A 220 17.60 -7.37 0.25
CA ALA A 220 17.55 -8.74 0.76
C ALA A 220 18.56 -9.65 0.05
N GLY A 221 18.70 -9.54 -1.27
CA GLY A 221 19.73 -10.27 -2.03
C GLY A 221 21.14 -9.96 -1.56
N ALA A 222 21.46 -8.69 -1.29
CA ALA A 222 22.75 -8.29 -0.74
C ALA A 222 23.00 -8.86 0.67
N VAL A 223 21.98 -8.93 1.52
CA VAL A 223 22.07 -9.55 2.85
C VAL A 223 22.36 -11.04 2.74
N VAL A 224 21.68 -11.76 1.84
CA VAL A 224 21.93 -13.19 1.61
C VAL A 224 23.39 -13.42 1.19
N SER A 225 23.91 -12.65 0.23
CA SER A 225 25.31 -12.77 -0.21
C SER A 225 26.31 -12.48 0.94
N ARG A 226 26.01 -11.50 1.81
CA ARG A 226 26.84 -11.25 2.99
C ARG A 226 26.80 -12.41 3.99
N MET A 227 25.65 -13.05 4.16
CA MET A 227 25.51 -14.22 5.04
C MET A 227 26.29 -15.43 4.51
N GLU A 228 26.32 -15.64 3.19
CA GLU A 228 27.18 -16.66 2.58
C GLU A 228 28.66 -16.41 2.86
N ASN A 229 29.13 -15.16 2.73
CA ASN A 229 30.51 -14.79 3.07
C ASN A 229 30.81 -15.03 4.56
N VAL A 230 29.88 -14.71 5.47
CA VAL A 230 30.05 -14.98 6.91
C VAL A 230 30.12 -16.49 7.18
N ALA A 231 29.26 -17.29 6.54
CA ALA A 231 29.28 -18.75 6.68
C ALA A 231 30.62 -19.33 6.18
N GLN A 232 31.13 -18.85 5.06
CA GLN A 232 32.45 -19.23 4.54
C GLN A 232 33.58 -18.83 5.50
N ASN A 233 33.56 -17.60 6.02
CA ASN A 233 34.55 -17.14 6.99
C ASN A 233 34.52 -17.95 8.29
N ASN A 234 33.34 -18.37 8.74
CA ASN A 234 33.20 -19.26 9.89
C ASN A 234 33.80 -20.64 9.63
N ALA A 235 33.65 -21.19 8.42
CA ALA A 235 34.27 -22.46 8.06
C ALA A 235 35.81 -22.36 8.10
N VAL A 236 36.37 -21.29 7.52
CA VAL A 236 37.82 -21.02 7.58
C VAL A 236 38.29 -20.80 9.01
N LEU A 237 37.51 -20.11 9.84
CA LEU A 237 37.83 -19.90 11.25
C LEU A 237 37.86 -21.23 12.02
N SER A 238 36.91 -22.13 11.76
CA SER A 238 36.88 -23.46 12.37
C SER A 238 38.13 -24.26 12.04
N GLU A 239 38.54 -24.28 10.77
CA GLU A 239 39.77 -24.96 10.33
C GLU A 239 41.01 -24.37 11.03
N LYS A 240 41.05 -23.05 11.20
CA LYS A 240 42.14 -22.37 11.89
C LYS A 240 42.19 -22.72 13.38
N ILE A 241 41.03 -22.88 14.02
CA ILE A 241 40.93 -23.34 15.41
C ILE A 241 41.49 -24.75 15.54
N ASP A 242 41.10 -25.67 14.66
CA ASP A 242 41.61 -27.05 14.67
C ASP A 242 43.13 -27.09 14.49
N SER A 243 43.66 -26.30 13.54
CA SER A 243 45.11 -26.16 13.34
C SER A 243 45.82 -25.60 14.58
N THR A 244 45.23 -24.61 15.25
CA THR A 244 45.79 -24.02 16.48
C THR A 244 45.76 -25.04 17.63
N MET A 245 44.72 -25.86 17.70
CA MET A 245 44.58 -26.92 18.71
C MET A 245 45.66 -27.99 18.54
N ASN A 246 45.90 -28.43 17.29
CA ASN A 246 46.99 -29.36 16.97
C ASN A 246 48.36 -28.77 17.37
N MET A 247 48.63 -27.52 16.99
CA MET A 247 49.88 -26.85 17.36
C MET A 247 50.04 -26.70 18.88
N THR A 248 48.95 -26.52 19.61
CA THR A 248 48.96 -26.47 21.09
C THR A 248 49.27 -27.84 21.69
N ASN A 249 48.78 -28.93 21.10
CA ASN A 249 49.12 -30.29 21.50
C ASN A 249 50.61 -30.59 21.24
N ASP A 250 51.14 -30.21 20.08
CA ASP A 250 52.56 -30.36 19.75
C ASP A 250 53.46 -29.61 20.75
N ILE A 251 53.07 -28.38 21.13
CA ILE A 251 53.76 -27.61 22.17
C ILE A 251 53.72 -28.36 23.51
N ASN A 252 52.60 -28.95 23.89
CA ASN A 252 52.46 -29.69 25.14
C ASN A 252 53.38 -30.93 25.16
N GLU A 253 53.47 -31.66 24.05
CA GLU A 253 54.41 -32.77 23.90
C GLU A 253 55.87 -32.30 24.01
N GLN A 254 56.22 -31.19 23.36
CA GLN A 254 57.56 -30.60 23.48
C GLN A 254 57.89 -30.19 24.92
N VAL A 255 56.94 -29.61 25.66
CA VAL A 255 57.12 -29.27 27.07
C VAL A 255 57.38 -30.53 27.90
N GLY A 256 56.66 -31.64 27.63
CA GLY A 256 56.92 -32.93 28.26
C GLY A 256 58.34 -33.46 27.99
N ASN A 257 58.79 -33.38 26.74
CA ASN A 257 60.16 -33.78 26.35
C ASN A 257 61.23 -32.92 27.05
N VAL A 258 61.00 -31.60 27.16
CA VAL A 258 61.90 -30.70 27.88
C VAL A 258 61.96 -31.04 29.37
N ALA A 259 60.83 -31.38 29.99
CA ALA A 259 60.81 -31.82 31.39
C ALA A 259 61.66 -33.09 31.59
N GLY A 260 61.56 -34.08 30.70
CA GLY A 260 62.40 -35.28 30.74
C GLY A 260 63.89 -34.99 30.53
N LEU A 261 64.23 -34.08 29.63
CA LEU A 261 65.62 -33.60 29.45
C LEU A 261 66.17 -32.95 30.72
N VAL A 262 65.35 -32.15 31.42
CA VAL A 262 65.74 -31.53 32.69
C VAL A 262 66.02 -32.59 33.75
N GLU A 263 65.17 -33.63 33.85
CA GLU A 263 65.40 -34.75 34.78
C GLU A 263 66.71 -35.49 34.49
N HIS A 264 67.00 -35.74 33.21
CA HIS A 264 68.26 -36.36 32.80
C HIS A 264 69.48 -35.47 33.08
N ILE A 265 69.36 -34.14 32.93
CA ILE A 265 70.41 -33.18 33.31
C ILE A 265 70.68 -33.21 34.81
N VAL A 266 69.63 -33.32 35.64
CA VAL A 266 69.78 -33.46 37.09
C VAL A 266 70.55 -34.74 37.42
N GLU A 267 70.18 -35.88 36.82
CA GLU A 267 70.87 -37.17 37.04
C GLU A 267 72.35 -37.12 36.64
N ILE A 268 72.66 -36.55 35.47
CA ILE A 268 74.05 -36.39 35.01
C ILE A 268 74.83 -35.46 35.97
N SER A 269 74.20 -34.39 36.45
CA SER A 269 74.84 -33.45 37.37
C SER A 269 75.17 -34.12 38.71
N GLU A 270 74.27 -34.97 39.23
CA GLU A 270 74.49 -35.73 40.46
C GLU A 270 75.61 -36.77 40.29
N LYS A 271 75.62 -37.52 39.18
CA LYS A 271 76.72 -38.44 38.84
C LYS A 271 78.06 -37.71 38.69
N SER A 272 78.05 -36.53 38.07
CA SER A 272 79.25 -35.70 37.92
C SER A 272 79.78 -35.24 39.28
N ALA A 273 78.90 -34.83 40.20
CA ALA A 273 79.27 -34.48 41.56
C ALA A 273 79.86 -35.67 42.32
N GLN A 274 79.29 -36.87 42.17
CA GLN A 274 79.80 -38.10 42.78
C GLN A 274 81.18 -38.49 42.22
N HIS A 275 81.37 -38.40 40.90
CA HIS A 275 82.67 -38.63 40.28
C HIS A 275 83.72 -37.61 40.75
N ALA A 276 83.36 -36.33 40.87
CA ALA A 276 84.25 -35.30 41.38
C ALA A 276 84.68 -35.60 42.84
N ALA A 277 83.74 -36.01 43.70
CA ALA A 277 84.04 -36.42 45.07
C ALA A 277 84.96 -37.64 45.13
N SER A 278 84.69 -38.67 44.32
CA SER A 278 85.55 -39.85 44.22
C SER A 278 86.96 -39.50 43.73
N SER A 279 87.06 -38.63 42.72
CA SER A 279 88.33 -38.19 42.15
C SER A 279 89.14 -37.38 43.17
N SER A 280 88.48 -36.57 43.98
CA SER A 280 89.10 -35.86 45.11
C SER A 280 89.71 -36.83 46.13
N GLY A 281 88.98 -37.89 46.50
CA GLY A 281 89.49 -38.91 47.43
C GLY A 281 90.68 -39.70 46.85
N GLN A 282 90.63 -40.04 45.55
CA GLN A 282 91.78 -40.67 44.87
C GLN A 282 93.00 -39.77 44.83
N LEU A 283 92.81 -38.46 44.62
CA LEU A 283 93.88 -37.46 44.69
C LEU A 283 94.50 -37.38 46.09
N GLU A 284 93.67 -37.44 47.13
CA GLU A 284 94.15 -37.46 48.52
C GLU A 284 95.02 -38.70 48.79
N SER A 285 94.58 -39.90 48.37
CA SER A 285 95.39 -41.11 48.46
C SER A 285 96.68 -41.04 47.64
N ALA A 286 96.66 -40.40 46.46
CA ALA A 286 97.87 -40.20 45.65
C ALA A 286 98.86 -39.24 46.33
N VAL A 287 98.38 -38.21 47.01
CA VAL A 287 99.21 -37.31 47.82
C VAL A 287 99.83 -38.06 48.99
N GLU A 288 99.07 -38.88 49.72
CA GLU A 288 99.61 -39.74 50.79
C GLU A 288 100.70 -40.68 50.29
N ALA A 289 100.45 -41.40 49.19
CA ALA A 289 101.43 -42.31 48.60
C ALA A 289 102.71 -41.56 48.16
N THR A 290 102.56 -40.35 47.62
CA THR A 290 103.70 -39.49 47.25
C THR A 290 104.52 -39.08 48.48
N ASN A 291 103.86 -38.73 49.59
CA ASN A 291 104.52 -38.42 50.86
C ASN A 291 105.26 -39.63 51.43
N SER A 292 104.64 -40.81 51.45
CA SER A 292 105.31 -42.05 51.88
C SER A 292 106.52 -42.38 51.00
N MET A 293 106.42 -42.14 49.69
CA MET A 293 107.55 -42.35 48.77
C MET A 293 108.70 -41.35 49.02
N ALA A 294 108.38 -40.11 49.41
CA ALA A 294 109.37 -39.13 49.82
C ALA A 294 110.09 -39.53 51.12
N GLU A 295 109.36 -40.04 52.11
CA GLU A 295 109.92 -40.56 53.37
C GLU A 295 110.85 -41.76 53.12
N LEU A 296 110.40 -42.75 52.32
CA LEU A 296 111.24 -43.89 51.95
C LEU A 296 112.49 -43.45 51.17
N SER A 297 112.37 -42.45 50.30
CA SER A 297 113.52 -41.90 49.57
C SER A 297 114.54 -41.28 50.51
N ALA A 298 114.10 -40.58 51.56
CA ALA A 298 114.98 -40.04 52.61
C ALA A 298 115.66 -41.15 53.44
N ASP A 299 114.94 -42.23 53.75
CA ASP A 299 115.53 -43.41 54.41
C ASP A 299 116.61 -44.07 53.56
N VAL A 300 116.37 -44.21 52.25
CA VAL A 300 117.37 -44.74 51.31
C VAL A 300 118.60 -43.83 51.27
N GLU A 301 118.43 -42.51 51.26
CA GLU A 301 119.53 -41.54 51.34
C GLU A 301 120.36 -41.72 52.62
N ASN A 302 119.71 -41.90 53.77
CA ASN A 302 120.37 -42.18 55.05
C ASN A 302 121.17 -43.49 55.02
N ILE A 303 120.60 -44.58 54.48
CA ILE A 303 121.28 -45.88 54.36
C ILE A 303 122.50 -45.76 53.44
N LEU A 304 122.37 -45.06 52.31
CA LEU A 304 123.49 -44.85 51.39
C LEU A 304 124.61 -44.02 52.04
N SER A 305 124.26 -43.03 52.87
CA SER A 305 125.22 -42.25 53.65
C SER A 305 125.97 -43.11 54.68
N ASP A 306 125.26 -43.94 55.45
CA ASP A 306 125.88 -44.88 56.40
C ASP A 306 126.76 -45.91 55.68
N PHE A 307 126.27 -46.46 54.57
CA PHE A 307 127.03 -47.37 53.72
C PHE A 307 128.33 -46.72 53.21
N HIS A 308 128.27 -45.46 52.76
CA HIS A 308 129.46 -44.71 52.35
C HIS A 308 130.45 -44.53 53.50
N SER A 309 129.98 -44.22 54.71
CA SER A 309 130.83 -44.11 55.91
C SER A 309 131.51 -45.44 56.25
N GLN A 310 130.77 -46.55 56.25
CA GLN A 310 131.35 -47.89 56.47
C GLN A 310 132.37 -48.24 55.39
N PHE A 311 132.12 -47.86 54.14
CA PHE A 311 133.05 -48.10 53.05
C PHE A 311 134.38 -47.34 53.23
N GLU A 312 134.33 -46.07 53.67
CA GLU A 312 135.55 -45.31 54.01
C GLU A 312 136.30 -45.94 55.20
N ARG A 313 135.59 -46.44 56.22
CA ARG A 313 136.23 -47.20 57.32
C ARG A 313 136.93 -48.46 56.81
N VAL A 314 136.29 -49.23 55.94
CA VAL A 314 136.91 -50.42 55.31
C VAL A 314 138.17 -50.02 54.56
N LYS A 315 138.13 -48.94 53.77
CA LYS A 315 139.30 -48.42 53.06
C LYS A 315 140.45 -48.01 53.99
N GLU A 316 140.14 -47.37 55.12
CA GLU A 316 141.13 -47.01 56.15
C GLU A 316 141.79 -48.24 56.78
N GLU A 317 140.99 -49.25 57.15
CA GLU A 317 141.49 -50.53 57.67
C GLU A 317 142.34 -51.27 56.62
N THR A 318 141.92 -51.27 55.37
CA THR A 318 142.67 -51.90 54.26
C THR A 318 144.00 -51.19 54.05
N SER A 319 144.03 -49.86 54.12
CA SER A 319 145.28 -49.08 54.07
C SER A 319 146.19 -49.37 55.26
N THR A 320 145.62 -49.57 56.45
CA THR A 320 146.36 -50.00 57.64
C THR A 320 146.97 -51.39 57.44
N ILE A 321 146.22 -52.35 56.88
CA ILE A 321 146.72 -53.69 56.53
C ILE A 321 147.82 -53.60 55.48
N GLU A 322 147.69 -52.75 54.47
CA GLU A 322 148.75 -52.50 53.47
C GLU A 322 150.01 -51.94 54.14
N GLY A 323 149.85 -51.03 55.10
CA GLY A 323 150.93 -50.53 55.95
C GLY A 323 151.60 -51.63 56.78
N ILE A 324 150.83 -52.54 57.40
CA ILE A 324 151.34 -53.70 58.13
C ILE A 324 152.05 -54.68 57.17
N THR A 325 151.49 -54.92 56.01
CA THR A 325 152.04 -55.82 54.99
C THR A 325 153.36 -55.29 54.47
N SER A 326 153.47 -53.98 54.23
CA SER A 326 154.73 -53.32 53.88
C SER A 326 155.79 -53.47 54.98
N LYS A 327 155.42 -53.27 56.25
CA LYS A 327 156.30 -53.53 57.40
C LYS A 327 156.69 -55.00 57.53
N THR A 328 155.75 -55.92 57.29
CA THR A 328 155.96 -57.37 57.36
C THR A 328 156.87 -57.83 56.21
N ASN A 329 156.70 -57.28 55.02
CA ASN A 329 157.58 -57.51 53.88
C ASN A 329 158.99 -56.98 54.17
N LEU A 330 159.12 -55.81 54.81
CA LEU A 330 160.42 -55.29 55.29
C LEU A 330 161.05 -56.19 56.36
N LEU A 331 160.25 -56.70 57.31
CA LEU A 331 160.71 -57.65 58.33
C LEU A 331 161.13 -58.99 57.72
N ALA A 332 160.34 -59.53 56.79
CA ALA A 332 160.62 -60.75 56.06
C ALA A 332 161.86 -60.58 55.17
N LEU A 333 162.03 -59.43 54.53
CA LEU A 333 163.24 -59.09 53.78
C LEU A 333 164.46 -59.03 54.70
N ASN A 334 164.38 -58.37 55.85
CA ASN A 334 165.45 -58.37 56.85
C ASN A 334 165.76 -59.78 57.38
N ALA A 335 164.75 -60.61 57.63
CA ALA A 335 164.92 -61.99 58.03
C ALA A 335 165.53 -62.85 56.92
N SER A 336 165.15 -62.62 55.65
CA SER A 336 165.69 -63.31 54.49
C SER A 336 167.14 -62.91 54.19
N ILE A 337 167.50 -61.64 54.40
CA ILE A 337 168.89 -61.16 54.40
C ILE A 337 169.69 -61.88 55.50
N GLU A 338 169.15 -61.98 56.73
CA GLU A 338 169.87 -62.61 57.83
C GLU A 338 169.96 -64.14 57.70
N ALA A 339 168.95 -64.77 57.08
CA ALA A 339 168.98 -66.19 56.71
C ALA A 339 170.05 -66.47 55.64
N ALA A 340 170.14 -65.66 54.59
CA ALA A 340 171.20 -65.76 53.58
C ALA A 340 172.61 -65.47 54.16
N ARG A 341 172.68 -64.82 55.32
CA ARG A 341 173.93 -64.48 56.01
C ARG A 341 174.45 -65.59 56.91
N ALA A 342 173.59 -66.47 57.39
CA ALA A 342 173.94 -67.57 58.30
C ALA A 342 174.42 -68.85 57.60
N GLY A 343 174.40 -68.87 56.26
CA GLY A 343 174.87 -69.97 55.41
C GLY A 343 174.00 -70.20 54.20
#